data_AF-A0A2R4VWJ1-F1
#
_entry.id   AF-A0A2R4VWJ1-F1
#
_cell.length_a   1.000
_cell.length_b   1.000
_cell.length_c   1.000
_cell.angle_alpha   90.00
_cell.angle_beta   90.00
_cell.angle_gamma   90.00
#
_symmetry.space_group_name_H-M   'P 1'
#
loop_
_entity.id
_entity.type
_entity.pdbx_description
1 polymer ?
#
loop_
_entity_poly.entity_id
_entity_poly.type
_entity_poly.pdbx_seq_one_letter_code
_entity_poly.pdbx_strand_id
1 'polypeptide(L)' 'MSSSPLPHPRPMYMAAMTEAIASGDLSRMKKVAAEAEAHLATYGDVPRLLQLLKIEIAKAESKG' A
#
# COMPACT_ATOMS: atom_id res chain seq x y z
N MET A 1 -15.81 -20.04 -14.92
CA MET A 1 -15.24 -19.69 -13.61
C MET A 1 -14.12 -18.69 -13.87
N SER A 2 -14.32 -17.44 -13.45
CA SER A 2 -13.43 -16.31 -13.75
C SER A 2 -12.09 -16.51 -13.03
N SER A 3 -10.99 -16.57 -13.78
CA SER A 3 -9.64 -16.55 -13.20
C SER A 3 -9.30 -15.11 -12.82
N SER A 4 -9.50 -14.75 -11.55
CA SER A 4 -8.97 -13.49 -11.04
C SER A 4 -7.44 -13.52 -11.12
N PRO A 5 -6.78 -12.52 -11.73
CA PRO A 5 -5.34 -12.45 -11.72
C PRO A 5 -4.89 -12.33 -10.25
N LEU A 6 -3.90 -13.14 -9.87
CA LEU A 6 -3.28 -13.14 -8.55
C LEU A 6 -2.93 -11.70 -8.15
N PRO A 7 -3.16 -11.28 -6.89
CA PRO A 7 -2.65 -10.01 -6.41
C PRO A 7 -1.13 -10.02 -6.65
N HIS A 8 -0.64 -9.08 -7.45
CA HIS A 8 0.79 -8.86 -7.61
C HIS A 8 1.43 -8.82 -6.22
N PRO A 9 2.58 -9.48 -6.00
CA PRO A 9 3.26 -9.42 -4.71
C PRO A 9 3.45 -7.95 -4.40
N ARG A 10 2.66 -7.42 -3.45
CA ARG A 10 2.74 -6.03 -3.03
C ARG A 10 4.18 -5.86 -2.57
N PRO A 11 5.03 -5.14 -3.32
CA PRO A 11 6.34 -4.81 -2.79
C PRO A 11 6.04 -4.16 -1.45
N MET A 12 6.69 -4.60 -0.39
CA MET A 12 6.61 -3.86 0.86
C MET A 12 7.15 -2.47 0.52
N TYR A 13 6.29 -1.49 0.22
CA TYR A 13 6.68 -0.22 -0.37
C TYR A 13 7.75 0.46 0.50
N MET A 14 7.62 0.28 1.82
CA MET A 14 8.62 0.67 2.80
C MET A 14 10.00 0.05 2.56
N ALA A 15 10.09 -1.25 2.26
CA ALA A 15 11.37 -1.91 1.98
C ALA A 15 11.98 -1.40 0.67
N ALA A 16 11.19 -1.30 -0.40
CA ALA A 16 11.67 -0.80 -1.69
C ALA A 16 12.14 0.67 -1.62
N MET A 17 11.41 1.52 -0.89
CA MET A 17 11.80 2.90 -0.64
C MET A 17 13.05 2.99 0.23
N THR A 18 13.11 2.22 1.33
CA THR A 18 14.27 2.22 2.24
C THR A 18 15.53 1.75 1.52
N GLU A 19 15.43 0.71 0.70
CA GLU A 19 16.54 0.25 -0.14
C GLU A 19 16.94 1.29 -1.19
N ALA A 20 15.98 1.93 -1.86
CA ALA A 20 16.29 2.97 -2.84
C ALA A 20 17.01 4.16 -2.20
N ILE A 21 16.55 4.61 -1.02
CA ILE A 21 17.18 5.66 -0.23
C ILE A 21 18.60 5.23 0.20
N ALA A 22 18.74 4.03 0.77
CA ALA A 22 20.02 3.51 1.25
C ALA A 22 21.04 3.31 0.11
N SER A 23 20.57 3.00 -1.11
CA SER A 23 21.44 2.82 -2.28
C SER A 23 22.01 4.13 -2.84
N GLY A 24 21.39 5.28 -2.55
CA GLY A 24 21.77 6.57 -3.13
C GLY A 24 21.51 6.72 -4.63
N ASP A 25 20.91 5.73 -5.30
CA ASP A 25 20.62 5.77 -6.73
C ASP A 25 19.38 6.63 -7.01
N LEU A 26 19.61 7.81 -7.59
CA LEU A 26 18.56 8.77 -7.93
C LEU A 26 17.55 8.23 -8.95
N SER A 27 17.98 7.42 -9.90
CA SER A 27 17.08 6.82 -10.90
C SER A 27 16.14 5.82 -10.21
N ARG A 28 16.68 5.00 -9.31
CA ARG A 28 15.91 4.06 -8.50
C ARG A 28 14.93 4.77 -7.56
N MET A 29 15.37 5.84 -6.88
CA MET A 29 14.51 6.64 -6.01
C MET A 29 13.31 7.22 -6.77
N LYS A 30 13.52 7.80 -7.95
CA LYS A 30 12.44 8.36 -8.78
C LYS A 30 11.44 7.30 -9.24
N LYS A 31 11.93 6.13 -9.64
CA LYS A 31 11.07 5.01 -10.05
C LYS A 31 10.17 4.55 -8.91
N VAL A 32 10.74 4.31 -7.73
CA VAL A 32 9.97 3.86 -6.56
C VAL A 32 8.98 4.94 -6.09
N ALA A 33 9.33 6.22 -6.19
CA ALA A 33 8.42 7.32 -5.90
C ALA A 33 7.21 7.34 -6.84
N ALA A 34 7.41 7.21 -8.15
CA ALA A 34 6.32 7.17 -9.12
C ALA A 34 5.38 5.97 -8.91
N GLU A 35 5.94 4.79 -8.59
CA GLU A 35 5.16 3.60 -8.25
C GLU A 35 4.31 3.81 -6.97
N ALA A 36 4.87 4.50 -5.98
CA ALA A 36 4.16 4.83 -4.75
C ALA A 36 3.04 5.86 -4.96
N GLU A 37 3.30 6.89 -5.76
CA GLU A 37 2.29 7.88 -6.14
C GLU A 37 1.14 7.24 -6.92
N ALA A 38 1.42 6.32 -7.84
CA ALA A 38 0.39 5.56 -8.55
C ALA A 38 -0.45 4.69 -7.59
N HIS A 39 0.18 4.11 -6.57
CA HIS A 39 -0.51 3.37 -5.53
C HIS A 39 -1.43 4.28 -4.69
N LEU A 40 -0.93 5.45 -4.27
CA LEU A 40 -1.73 6.45 -3.56
C LEU A 40 -2.89 6.99 -4.41
N ALA A 41 -2.69 7.18 -5.71
CA ALA A 41 -3.75 7.60 -6.62
C ALA A 41 -4.86 6.54 -6.76
N THR A 42 -4.49 5.25 -6.74
CA THR A 42 -5.43 4.14 -6.91
C THR A 42 -6.18 3.82 -5.63
N TYR A 43 -5.49 3.77 -4.49
CA TYR A 43 -6.04 3.27 -3.23
C TYR A 43 -6.25 4.36 -2.18
N GLY A 44 -5.77 5.59 -2.42
CA GLY A 44 -5.85 6.69 -1.47
C GLY A 44 -4.94 6.49 -0.25
N ASP A 45 -5.30 7.17 0.85
CA ASP A 45 -4.64 7.06 2.15
C ASP A 45 -4.99 5.72 2.81
N VAL A 46 -4.24 4.67 2.45
CA VAL A 46 -4.43 3.30 2.98
C VAL A 46 -4.35 3.25 4.53
N PRO A 47 -3.41 3.94 5.21
CA PRO A 47 -3.41 4.03 6.67
C PRO A 47 -4.73 4.56 7.25
N ARG A 48 -5.29 5.63 6.66
CA ARG A 48 -6.59 6.16 7.08
C ARG A 48 -7.73 5.18 6.82
N LEU A 49 -7.75 4.52 5.66
CA LEU A 49 -8.76 3.50 5.35
C LEU A 49 -8.73 2.33 6.34
N LEU A 50 -7.53 1.90 6.75
CA LEU A 50 -7.37 0.85 7.76
C LEU A 50 -7.93 1.28 9.13
N GLN A 51 -7.72 2.53 9.54
CA GLN A 51 -8.29 3.04 10.79
C GLN A 51 -9.83 3.05 10.75
N LEU A 52 -10.42 3.51 9.64
CA LEU A 52 -11.87 3.47 9.45
C LEU A 52 -12.42 2.04 9.49
N LEU A 53 -11.75 1.10 8.83
CA LEU A 53 -12.13 -0.32 8.86
C LEU A 53 -12.12 -0.88 10.30
N LYS A 54 -11.09 -0.57 11.09
CA LYS A 54 -11.00 -1.00 12.50
C LYS A 54 -12.15 -0.45 13.34
N ILE A 55 -12.55 0.80 13.11
CA ILE A 55 -13.70 1.41 13.80
C ILE A 55 -14.98 0.65 13.45
N GLU A 56 -15.22 0.34 12.17
CA GLU A 56 -16.41 -0.39 11.76
C GLU A 56 -16.42 -1.84 12.27
N ILE A 57 -15.26 -2.49 12.36
CA ILE A 57 -15.12 -3.81 13.01
C ILE A 57 -15.52 -3.71 14.49
N ALA A 58 -14.96 -2.77 15.24
CA ALA A 58 -15.29 -2.61 16.66
C ALA A 58 -16.78 -2.33 16.90
N LYS A 59 -17.41 -1.54 16.02
CA LYS A 59 -18.87 -1.30 16.05
C LYS A 59 -19.68 -2.56 15.76
N ALA A 60 -19.22 -3.42 14.86
CA ALA A 60 -19.90 -4.67 14.53
C ALA A 60 -19.76 -5.69 15.67
N GLU A 61 -18.57 -5.80 16.26
CA GLU A 61 -18.30 -6.70 17.39
C GLU A 61 -19.08 -6.30 18.65
N SER A 62 -19.24 -4.99 18.91
CA SER A 62 -20.02 -4.50 20.06
C SER A 62 -21.53 -4.72 19.94
N LYS A 63 -22.01 -5.16 18.77
CA LYS A 63 -23.43 -5.45 18.49
C LYS A 63 -23.76 -6.95 18.51
N GLY A 64 -22.76 -7.82 18.63
CA GLY A 64 -22.90 -9.28 18.77
C GLY A 64 -22.81 -9.71 20.23
#